data_AF-A0A183I9D5-F1
#
_entry.id   AF-A0A183I9D5-F1
#
_cell.length_a   1.000
_cell.length_b   1.000
_cell.length_c   1.000
_cell.angle_alpha   90.00
_cell.angle_beta   90.00
_cell.angle_gamma   90.00
#
_symmetry.space_group_name_H-M   'P 1'
#
loop_
_entity.id
_entity.type
_entity.pdbx_description
1 polymer ?
#
loop_
_entity_poly.entity_id
_entity_poly.type
_entity_poly.pdbx_seq_one_letter_code
_entity_poly.pdbx_strand_id
1 'polypeptide(L)'
;LSYRFPKKLLATYSVFPDYQEGSDVVVQPYNSVLTMKRLIEYADSTVVLDNSALHRIAVERSHITHPSFSEINSFVSTIMAASTSFLRYPSYMFSDMRSMLSSLVPIWNLHFLITGYTPLRAASQEIFVRKTSVYETMRRLLQPANMMVSNICRKKGNTQHCYISIVNILQGDVDSTEVNNSINRR
;
A
#
# COMPACT_ATOMS: atom_id res chain seq x y z
N LEU A 1 -18.13 -16.88 -4.54
CA LEU A 1 -16.92 -17.39 -3.87
C LEU A 1 -17.18 -17.66 -2.40
N SER A 2 -17.59 -16.64 -1.62
CA SER A 2 -17.87 -16.77 -0.18
C SER A 2 -18.79 -17.95 0.19
N TYR A 3 -19.95 -18.12 -0.48
CA TYR A 3 -20.86 -19.25 -0.20
C TYR A 3 -20.28 -20.64 -0.51
N ARG A 4 -19.52 -20.77 -1.62
CA ARG A 4 -19.00 -22.06 -2.08
C ARG A 4 -17.69 -22.46 -1.36
N PHE A 5 -16.92 -21.49 -0.90
CA PHE A 5 -15.62 -21.69 -0.25
C PHE A 5 -15.46 -20.81 1.00
N PRO A 6 -16.26 -21.02 2.06
CA PRO A 6 -16.29 -20.14 3.23
C PRO A 6 -15.02 -20.18 4.09
N LYS A 7 -14.20 -21.22 3.95
CA LYS A 7 -12.94 -21.39 4.70
C LYS A 7 -11.72 -20.81 3.98
N LYS A 8 -11.89 -20.25 2.78
CA LYS A 8 -10.79 -19.69 1.98
C LYS A 8 -10.71 -18.18 2.21
N LEU A 9 -9.48 -17.69 2.37
CA LEU A 9 -9.22 -16.27 2.51
C LEU A 9 -9.52 -15.54 1.20
N LEU A 10 -10.30 -14.48 1.25
CA LEU A 10 -10.57 -13.58 0.13
C LEU A 10 -9.87 -12.24 0.35
N ALA A 11 -8.73 -12.05 -0.32
CA ALA A 11 -8.02 -10.79 -0.35
C ALA A 11 -8.08 -10.15 -1.75
N THR A 12 -8.36 -8.85 -1.81
CA THR A 12 -8.48 -8.10 -3.07
C THR A 12 -7.53 -6.91 -3.13
N TYR A 13 -6.95 -6.66 -4.31
CA TYR A 13 -6.26 -5.41 -4.62
C TYR A 13 -7.21 -4.56 -5.46
N SER A 14 -7.82 -3.56 -4.82
CA SER A 14 -8.89 -2.76 -5.43
C SER A 14 -8.34 -1.40 -5.81
N VAL A 15 -8.39 -1.10 -7.11
CA VAL A 15 -8.03 0.21 -7.65
C VAL A 15 -9.24 1.13 -7.58
N PHE A 16 -9.11 2.18 -6.79
CA PHE A 16 -10.08 3.22 -6.63
C PHE A 16 -9.89 4.28 -7.72
N PRO A 17 -10.99 4.78 -8.27
CA PRO A 17 -10.92 5.65 -9.41
C PRO A 17 -10.58 7.08 -9.00
N ASP A 18 -10.10 7.88 -9.95
CA ASP A 18 -9.67 9.26 -9.69
C ASP A 18 -10.89 10.15 -9.37
N TYR A 19 -10.74 10.99 -8.34
CA TYR A 19 -11.74 11.97 -7.92
C TYR A 19 -11.33 13.43 -8.24
N GLN A 20 -10.05 13.71 -8.48
CA GLN A 20 -9.53 15.08 -8.57
C GLN A 20 -9.56 15.63 -10.00
N GLU A 21 -9.18 14.82 -10.98
CA GLU A 21 -9.36 15.14 -12.39
C GLU A 21 -10.67 14.53 -12.83
N GLY A 22 -11.69 15.38 -13.04
CA GLY A 22 -13.07 14.96 -13.29
C GLY A 22 -13.13 13.77 -14.24
N SER A 23 -13.46 12.60 -13.71
CA SER A 23 -13.55 11.39 -14.51
C SER A 23 -14.59 11.60 -15.61
N ASP A 24 -14.23 11.37 -16.86
CA ASP A 24 -15.15 11.44 -18.01
C ASP A 24 -16.38 10.51 -17.84
N VAL A 25 -16.31 9.57 -16.90
CA VAL A 25 -17.35 8.58 -16.60
C VAL A 25 -18.24 9.03 -15.44
N VAL A 26 -19.41 9.59 -15.76
CA VAL A 26 -20.39 10.09 -14.78
C VAL A 26 -21.00 9.01 -13.86
N VAL A 27 -20.93 7.73 -14.24
CA VAL A 27 -21.48 6.60 -13.47
C VAL A 27 -20.51 6.03 -12.43
N GLN A 28 -19.28 6.56 -12.38
CA GLN A 28 -18.22 6.07 -11.52
C GLN A 28 -18.58 6.02 -10.02
N PRO A 29 -19.26 7.01 -9.42
CA PRO A 29 -19.65 6.95 -8.01
C PRO A 29 -20.62 5.80 -7.72
N TYR A 30 -21.58 5.55 -8.63
CA TYR A 30 -22.56 4.48 -8.47
C TYR A 30 -21.90 3.10 -8.45
N ASN A 31 -21.03 2.84 -9.42
CA ASN A 31 -20.29 1.58 -9.53
C ASN A 31 -19.37 1.35 -8.32
N SER A 32 -18.72 2.43 -7.84
CA SER A 32 -17.81 2.38 -6.70
C SER A 32 -18.54 2.03 -5.42
N VAL A 33 -19.66 2.70 -5.12
CA VAL A 33 -20.46 2.43 -3.90
C VAL A 33 -21.07 1.03 -3.93
N LEU A 34 -21.60 0.60 -5.09
CA LEU A 34 -22.17 -0.74 -5.24
C LEU A 34 -21.11 -1.83 -5.01
N THR A 35 -19.90 -1.64 -5.55
CA THR A 35 -18.79 -2.57 -5.36
C THR A 35 -18.27 -2.54 -3.92
N MET A 36 -18.20 -1.36 -3.31
CA MET A 36 -17.75 -1.19 -1.93
C MET A 36 -18.61 -1.97 -0.95
N LYS A 37 -19.95 -1.98 -1.13
CA LYS A 37 -20.84 -2.82 -0.33
C LYS A 37 -20.42 -4.30 -0.38
N ARG A 38 -20.05 -4.81 -1.55
CA ARG A 38 -19.63 -6.21 -1.71
C ARG A 38 -18.26 -6.49 -1.11
N LEU A 39 -17.34 -5.54 -1.19
CA LEU A 39 -16.05 -5.66 -0.51
C LEU A 39 -16.24 -5.72 1.00
N ILE A 40 -17.08 -4.84 1.57
CA ILE A 40 -17.39 -4.83 3.01
C ILE A 40 -18.01 -6.16 3.47
N GLU A 41 -18.96 -6.70 2.70
CA GLU A 41 -19.72 -7.90 3.10
C GLU A 41 -18.93 -9.20 2.95
N TYR A 42 -18.04 -9.30 1.94
CA TYR A 42 -17.49 -10.60 1.53
C TYR A 42 -15.97 -10.70 1.52
N ALA A 43 -15.22 -9.60 1.51
CA ALA A 43 -13.76 -9.65 1.51
C ALA A 43 -13.22 -9.73 2.94
N ASP A 44 -12.21 -10.57 3.15
CA ASP A 44 -11.49 -10.63 4.43
C ASP A 44 -10.48 -9.48 4.54
N SER A 45 -9.96 -9.01 3.40
CA SER A 45 -9.07 -7.86 3.32
C SER A 45 -9.11 -7.21 1.94
N THR A 46 -9.11 -5.89 1.92
CA THR A 46 -9.03 -5.09 0.69
C THR A 46 -7.84 -4.17 0.79
N VAL A 47 -6.84 -4.38 -0.08
CA VAL A 47 -5.75 -3.42 -0.29
C VAL A 47 -6.26 -2.32 -1.21
N VAL A 48 -6.25 -1.08 -0.71
CA VAL A 48 -6.75 0.10 -1.42
C VAL A 48 -5.61 0.75 -2.19
N LEU A 49 -5.78 0.87 -3.51
CA LEU A 49 -4.87 1.56 -4.40
C LEU A 49 -5.64 2.72 -5.04
N ASP A 50 -5.19 3.95 -4.88
CA ASP A 50 -5.87 5.12 -5.43
C ASP A 50 -5.16 5.63 -6.68
N ASN A 51 -5.89 5.75 -7.79
CA ASN A 51 -5.34 6.26 -9.03
C ASN A 51 -4.81 7.68 -8.89
N SER A 52 -5.49 8.59 -8.17
CA SER A 52 -5.00 9.97 -8.00
C SER A 52 -3.64 9.98 -7.28
N ALA A 53 -3.47 9.11 -6.27
CA ALA A 53 -2.22 9.00 -5.53
C ALA A 53 -1.11 8.37 -6.38
N LEU A 54 -1.44 7.36 -7.18
CA LEU A 54 -0.50 6.71 -8.09
C LEU A 54 -0.03 7.67 -9.19
N HIS A 55 -0.94 8.47 -9.77
CA HIS A 55 -0.62 9.54 -10.71
C HIS A 55 0.33 10.56 -10.08
N ARG A 56 -0.01 11.08 -8.88
CA ARG A 56 0.86 12.00 -8.14
C ARG A 56 2.25 11.41 -7.89
N ILE A 57 2.34 10.15 -7.47
CA ILE A 57 3.61 9.46 -7.24
C ILE A 57 4.42 9.35 -8.53
N ALA A 58 3.78 9.00 -9.65
CA ALA A 58 4.46 8.89 -10.95
C ALA A 58 5.08 10.23 -11.39
N VAL A 59 4.33 11.32 -11.22
CA VAL A 59 4.80 12.67 -11.56
C VAL A 59 5.89 13.16 -10.60
N GLU A 60 5.66 13.09 -9.29
CA GLU A 60 6.55 13.67 -8.28
C GLU A 60 7.85 12.86 -8.07
N ARG A 61 7.77 11.52 -8.10
CA ARG A 61 8.90 10.64 -7.75
C ARG A 61 9.64 10.09 -8.96
N SER A 62 8.91 9.80 -10.04
CA SER A 62 9.51 9.22 -11.24
C SER A 62 9.78 10.26 -12.33
N HIS A 63 9.43 11.53 -12.07
CA HIS A 63 9.62 12.66 -13.01
C HIS A 63 8.99 12.42 -14.39
N ILE A 64 7.88 11.66 -14.43
CA ILE A 64 7.13 11.38 -15.64
C ILE A 64 6.07 12.48 -15.78
N THR A 65 6.16 13.31 -16.82
CA THR A 65 5.24 14.44 -17.02
C THR A 65 3.81 14.01 -17.35
N HIS A 66 3.66 12.93 -18.11
CA HIS A 66 2.36 12.34 -18.45
C HIS A 66 2.42 10.81 -18.23
N PRO A 67 2.07 10.32 -17.04
CA PRO A 67 2.15 8.90 -16.74
C PRO A 67 1.14 8.11 -17.55
N SER A 68 1.64 7.13 -18.30
CA SER A 68 0.83 6.16 -19.04
C SER A 68 0.28 5.08 -18.09
N PHE A 69 -0.80 4.41 -18.50
CA PHE A 69 -1.34 3.26 -17.76
C PHE A 69 -0.30 2.14 -17.56
N SER A 70 0.64 1.98 -18.49
CA SER A 70 1.72 0.98 -18.36
C SER A 70 2.63 1.28 -17.17
N GLU A 71 2.97 2.55 -16.95
CA GLU A 71 3.83 2.96 -15.84
C GLU A 71 3.11 2.84 -14.49
N ILE A 72 1.84 3.24 -14.44
CA ILE A 72 0.99 3.08 -13.25
C ILE A 72 0.85 1.60 -12.88
N ASN A 73 0.56 0.75 -13.86
CA ASN A 73 0.44 -0.69 -13.66
C ASN A 73 1.78 -1.33 -13.23
N SER A 74 2.91 -0.78 -13.68
CA SER A 74 4.23 -1.21 -13.19
C SER A 74 4.38 -0.99 -11.67
N PHE A 75 3.95 0.17 -11.15
CA PHE A 75 3.92 0.41 -9.70
C PHE A 75 3.00 -0.58 -8.98
N VAL A 76 1.76 -0.74 -9.47
CA VAL A 76 0.78 -1.69 -8.91
C VAL A 76 1.36 -3.10 -8.84
N SER A 77 1.97 -3.58 -9.92
CA SER A 77 2.59 -4.89 -9.99
C SER A 77 3.73 -5.06 -8.98
N THR A 78 4.55 -4.02 -8.78
CA THR A 78 5.65 -4.03 -7.82
C THR A 78 5.13 -4.13 -6.39
N ILE A 79 4.05 -3.42 -6.05
CA ILE A 79 3.42 -3.48 -4.72
C ILE A 79 2.77 -4.84 -4.48
N MET A 80 2.08 -5.39 -5.48
CA MET A 80 1.49 -6.73 -5.39
C MET A 80 2.57 -7.81 -5.21
N ALA A 81 3.71 -7.66 -5.88
CA ALA A 81 4.87 -8.52 -5.69
C ALA A 81 5.47 -8.35 -4.28
N ALA A 82 5.63 -7.11 -3.81
CA ALA A 82 6.22 -6.83 -2.50
C ALA A 82 5.34 -7.34 -1.34
N SER A 83 4.04 -7.10 -1.41
CA SER A 83 3.06 -7.57 -0.42
C SER A 83 2.98 -9.09 -0.33
N THR A 84 3.22 -9.83 -1.42
CA THR A 84 3.23 -11.30 -1.41
C THR A 84 4.62 -11.91 -1.23
N SER A 85 5.65 -11.10 -0.97
CA SER A 85 7.03 -11.58 -0.88
C SER A 85 7.26 -12.61 0.22
N PHE A 86 6.65 -12.44 1.39
CA PHE A 86 6.78 -13.38 2.52
C PHE A 86 6.14 -14.75 2.27
N LEU A 87 5.26 -14.86 1.25
CA LEU A 87 4.71 -16.14 0.81
C LEU A 87 5.62 -16.82 -0.23
N ARG A 88 6.36 -16.04 -1.00
CA ARG A 88 7.24 -16.53 -2.07
C ARG A 88 8.65 -16.86 -1.56
N TYR A 89 9.11 -16.13 -0.56
CA TYR A 89 10.42 -16.30 0.07
C TYR A 89 10.23 -16.64 1.55
N PRO A 90 11.04 -17.56 2.09
CA PRO A 90 10.93 -17.97 3.50
C PRO A 90 11.14 -16.75 4.41
N SER A 91 10.13 -16.45 5.21
CA SER A 91 10.16 -15.40 6.23
C SER A 91 9.86 -16.00 7.60
N TYR A 92 10.50 -15.48 8.65
CA TYR A 92 10.34 -16.01 10.01
C TYR A 92 9.14 -15.42 10.77
N MET A 93 8.61 -14.25 10.35
CA MET A 93 7.54 -13.57 11.07
C MET A 93 6.14 -14.00 10.65
N PHE A 94 5.90 -14.14 9.34
CA PHE A 94 4.60 -14.54 8.82
C PHE A 94 4.77 -15.78 7.94
N SER A 95 4.13 -16.89 8.35
CA SER A 95 4.05 -18.11 7.55
C SER A 95 2.97 -18.01 6.46
N ASP A 96 1.87 -17.32 6.77
CA ASP A 96 0.66 -17.30 5.96
C ASP A 96 0.06 -15.90 5.91
N MET A 97 -0.69 -15.63 4.83
CA MET A 97 -1.40 -14.35 4.69
C MET A 97 -2.42 -14.12 5.80
N ARG A 98 -3.02 -15.19 6.33
CA ARG A 98 -3.96 -15.12 7.45
C ARG A 98 -3.30 -14.61 8.74
N SER A 99 -2.07 -15.03 9.01
CA SER A 99 -1.30 -14.59 10.19
C SER A 99 -0.97 -13.10 10.09
N MET A 100 -0.57 -12.62 8.92
CA MET A 100 -0.37 -11.20 8.67
C MET A 100 -1.67 -10.41 8.84
N LEU A 101 -2.77 -10.85 8.25
CA LEU A 101 -4.05 -10.16 8.36
C LEU A 101 -4.59 -10.13 9.79
N SER A 102 -4.37 -11.19 10.58
CA SER A 102 -4.74 -11.22 12.00
C SER A 102 -4.04 -10.15 12.83
N SER A 103 -2.84 -9.71 12.45
CA SER A 103 -2.14 -8.59 13.09
C SER A 103 -2.58 -7.21 12.60
N LEU A 104 -3.13 -7.11 11.39
CA LEU A 104 -3.47 -5.85 10.74
C LEU A 104 -4.94 -5.46 10.92
N VAL A 105 -5.85 -6.43 10.92
CA VAL A 105 -7.30 -6.22 10.94
C VAL A 105 -7.84 -6.54 12.33
N PRO A 106 -8.07 -5.51 13.19
CA PRO A 106 -8.54 -5.72 14.56
C PRO A 106 -10.02 -6.08 14.62
N ILE A 107 -10.82 -5.57 13.67
CA ILE A 107 -12.26 -5.81 13.56
C ILE A 107 -12.63 -6.07 12.09
N TRP A 108 -13.59 -6.95 11.89
CA TRP A 108 -14.08 -7.39 10.57
C TRP A 108 -14.49 -6.26 9.62
N ASN A 109 -15.06 -5.16 10.11
CA ASN A 109 -15.47 -4.02 9.26
C ASN A 109 -14.31 -3.05 8.92
N LEU A 110 -13.11 -3.24 9.50
CA LEU A 110 -11.94 -2.39 9.30
C LEU A 110 -10.83 -3.17 8.59
N HIS A 111 -11.13 -3.67 7.39
CA HIS A 111 -10.22 -4.52 6.61
C HIS A 111 -9.64 -3.81 5.37
N PHE A 112 -9.81 -2.49 5.28
CA PHE A 112 -9.22 -1.66 4.23
C PHE A 112 -7.78 -1.30 4.60
N LEU A 113 -6.83 -1.87 3.87
CA LEU A 113 -5.41 -1.67 4.08
C LEU A 113 -4.88 -0.60 3.13
N ILE A 114 -4.05 0.27 3.70
CA ILE A 114 -3.38 1.35 2.98
C ILE A 114 -1.95 0.91 2.69
N THR A 115 -1.51 1.13 1.45
CA THR A 115 -0.14 0.80 1.04
C THR A 115 0.71 2.04 0.83
N GLY A 116 1.98 1.91 1.20
CA GLY A 116 3.05 2.81 0.80
C GLY A 116 4.26 1.99 0.37
N TYR A 117 5.06 2.53 -0.53
CA TYR A 117 6.25 1.84 -1.04
C TYR A 117 7.44 2.78 -1.15
N THR A 118 8.62 2.24 -0.85
CA THR A 118 9.89 2.94 -1.05
C THR A 118 10.99 1.88 -1.24
N PRO A 119 12.00 2.11 -2.09
CA PRO A 119 12.19 3.26 -2.96
C PRO A 119 11.31 3.22 -4.22
N LEU A 120 10.66 4.35 -4.53
CA LEU A 120 9.99 4.58 -5.82
C LEU A 120 10.98 5.32 -6.71
N ARG A 121 11.76 4.60 -7.53
CA ARG A 121 12.72 5.19 -8.46
C ARG A 121 12.37 4.79 -9.89
N ALA A 122 12.44 5.76 -10.80
CA ALA A 122 12.39 5.49 -12.23
C ALA A 122 13.61 4.66 -12.64
N ALA A 123 13.42 3.73 -13.58
CA ALA A 123 14.47 2.87 -14.12
C ALA A 123 15.66 3.62 -14.75
N SER A 124 15.50 4.92 -15.00
CA SER A 124 16.46 5.82 -15.66
C SER A 124 17.43 6.55 -14.72
N GLN A 125 17.27 6.48 -13.39
CA GLN A 125 18.24 7.09 -12.47
C GLN A 125 19.37 6.11 -12.12
N GLU A 126 20.55 6.31 -12.72
CA GLU A 126 21.77 5.57 -12.42
C GLU A 126 22.17 5.63 -10.93
N ILE A 127 22.26 4.45 -10.31
CA ILE A 127 23.28 3.88 -9.40
C ILE A 127 24.12 4.82 -8.50
N PHE A 128 23.62 5.96 -8.01
CA PHE A 128 24.14 6.52 -6.76
C PHE A 128 23.40 5.87 -5.58
N VAL A 129 23.82 4.64 -5.26
CA VAL A 129 23.41 3.93 -4.06
C VAL A 129 24.08 4.61 -2.87
N ARG A 130 23.51 5.75 -2.45
CA ARG A 130 23.70 6.16 -1.06
C ARG A 130 23.11 5.01 -0.24
N LYS A 131 23.94 4.31 0.55
CA LYS A 131 23.47 3.30 1.51
C LYS A 131 22.39 3.96 2.38
N THR A 132 21.13 3.75 2.02
CA THR A 132 20.00 4.24 2.80
C THR A 132 19.88 3.31 3.98
N SER A 133 20.11 3.84 5.18
CA SER A 133 19.89 3.09 6.41
C SER A 133 18.43 2.65 6.51
N VAL A 134 18.21 1.51 7.16
CA VAL A 134 16.87 0.96 7.45
C VAL A 134 15.98 2.02 8.10
N TYR A 135 16.55 2.81 9.02
CA TYR A 135 15.84 3.89 9.70
C TYR A 135 15.30 4.95 8.74
N GLU A 136 16.11 5.36 7.75
CA GLU A 136 15.68 6.38 6.78
C GLU A 136 14.58 5.84 5.86
N THR A 137 14.66 4.57 5.46
CA THR A 137 13.65 3.87 4.68
C THR A 137 12.32 3.79 5.44
N MET A 138 12.33 3.35 6.71
CA MET A 138 11.13 3.28 7.54
C MET A 138 10.51 4.66 7.77
N ARG A 139 11.33 5.69 8.00
CA ARG A 139 10.85 7.07 8.13
C ARG A 139 10.20 7.58 6.84
N ARG A 140 10.75 7.22 5.68
CA ARG A 140 10.18 7.58 4.37
C ARG A 140 8.87 6.86 4.11
N LEU A 141 8.70 5.60 4.50
CA LEU A 141 7.43 4.86 4.33
C LEU A 141 6.25 5.57 5.01
N LEU A 142 6.48 6.19 6.18
CA LEU A 142 5.46 6.93 6.91
C LEU A 142 5.18 8.34 6.36
N GLN A 143 5.92 8.80 5.34
CA GLN A 143 5.63 10.08 4.70
C GLN A 143 4.39 9.96 3.81
N PRO A 144 3.44 10.91 3.89
CA PRO A 144 2.21 10.87 3.08
C PRO A 144 2.51 10.91 1.57
N ALA A 145 3.65 11.49 1.18
CA ALA A 145 4.09 11.53 -0.20
C ALA A 145 4.27 10.13 -0.83
N ASN A 146 4.59 9.12 -0.02
CA ASN A 146 4.85 7.75 -0.48
C ASN A 146 3.65 6.81 -0.28
N MET A 147 2.52 7.34 0.25
CA MET A 147 1.28 6.60 0.41
C MET A 147 0.46 6.65 -0.88
N MET A 148 -0.11 5.50 -1.24
CA MET A 148 -0.84 5.27 -2.48
C MET A 148 -2.35 5.49 -2.34
N VAL A 149 -2.73 6.30 -1.36
CA VAL A 149 -4.12 6.69 -1.11
C VAL A 149 -4.16 8.19 -0.83
N SER A 150 -4.98 8.92 -1.58
CA SER A 150 -5.09 10.38 -1.49
C SER A 150 -6.00 10.81 -0.34
N ASN A 151 -5.66 10.46 0.91
CA ASN A 151 -6.31 11.13 2.05
C ASN A 151 -5.69 10.92 3.43
N ILE A 152 -4.45 10.47 3.52
CA ILE A 152 -3.89 10.22 4.85
C ILE A 152 -3.32 11.51 5.43
N CYS A 153 -4.23 12.23 6.10
CA CYS A 153 -4.00 12.90 7.36
C CYS A 153 -2.71 13.71 7.43
N ARG A 154 -2.69 14.92 6.83
CA ARG A 154 -1.83 16.01 7.32
C ARG A 154 -2.17 17.39 6.74
N LYS A 155 -3.46 17.74 6.63
CA LYS A 155 -3.77 19.19 6.69
C LYS A 155 -3.30 19.67 8.06
N LYS A 156 -2.24 20.50 8.09
CA LYS A 156 -1.66 21.13 9.29
C LYS A 156 -2.81 21.61 10.20
N GLY A 157 -3.07 20.90 11.29
CA GLY A 157 -4.05 21.32 12.30
C GLY A 157 -5.02 20.25 12.83
N ASN A 158 -5.26 19.14 12.11
CA ASN A 158 -6.25 18.14 12.56
C ASN A 158 -5.62 16.76 12.83
N THR A 159 -5.14 16.56 14.06
CA THR A 159 -4.59 15.30 14.59
C THR A 159 -5.69 14.33 15.05
N GLN A 160 -6.72 14.09 14.23
CA GLN A 160 -7.86 13.25 14.63
C GLN A 160 -7.73 11.77 14.24
N HIS A 161 -6.62 11.37 13.62
CA HIS A 161 -6.45 10.01 13.14
C HIS A 161 -5.19 9.38 13.72
N CYS A 162 -5.33 8.14 14.19
CA CYS A 162 -4.27 7.34 14.77
C CYS A 162 -4.12 6.05 13.96
N TYR A 163 -2.89 5.60 13.77
CA TYR A 163 -2.63 4.26 13.24
C TYR A 163 -2.89 3.22 14.33
N ILE A 164 -3.65 2.18 13.99
CA ILE A 164 -3.93 1.06 14.92
C ILE A 164 -2.90 -0.04 14.74
N SER A 165 -2.61 -0.41 13.49
CA SER A 165 -1.64 -1.43 13.14
C SER A 165 -0.89 -1.04 11.87
N ILE A 166 0.40 -1.38 11.82
CA ILE A 166 1.30 -1.11 10.70
C ILE A 166 2.20 -2.33 10.52
N VAL A 167 2.34 -2.80 9.28
CA VAL A 167 3.32 -3.81 8.90
C VAL A 167 4.27 -3.19 7.89
N ASN A 168 5.57 -3.25 8.20
CA ASN A 168 6.64 -2.81 7.30
C ASN A 168 7.35 -4.06 6.76
N ILE A 169 7.26 -4.27 5.45
CA ILE A 169 7.98 -5.34 4.76
C ILE A 169 9.29 -4.76 4.23
N LEU A 170 10.40 -5.17 4.83
CA LEU A 170 11.74 -4.79 4.40
C LEU A 170 12.33 -5.91 3.53
N GLN A 171 12.86 -5.54 2.37
CA GLN A 171 13.47 -6.46 1.41
C GLN A 171 14.89 -6.00 1.09
N GLY A 172 15.84 -6.92 1.09
CA GLY A 172 17.24 -6.67 0.80
C GLY A 172 18.18 -7.14 1.89
N ASP A 173 19.43 -6.69 1.82
CA ASP A 173 20.46 -6.94 2.82
C ASP A 173 20.20 -6.07 4.06
N VAL A 174 19.58 -6.66 5.08
CA VAL A 174 19.10 -5.95 6.27
C VAL A 174 19.47 -6.73 7.52
N ASP A 175 20.22 -6.09 8.42
CA ASP A 175 20.57 -6.65 9.72
C ASP A 175 19.42 -6.48 10.72
N SER A 176 19.10 -7.56 11.44
CA SER A 176 18.03 -7.58 12.45
C SER A 176 18.30 -6.62 13.62
N THR A 177 19.58 -6.40 13.94
CA THR A 177 20.03 -5.44 14.96
C THR A 177 19.76 -3.99 14.53
N GLU A 178 20.00 -3.65 13.25
CA GLU A 178 19.69 -2.32 12.71
C GLU A 178 18.19 -2.07 12.70
N VAL A 179 17.38 -3.08 12.36
CA VAL A 179 15.91 -3.00 12.41
C VAL A 179 15.44 -2.69 13.83
N ASN A 180 15.90 -3.46 14.84
CA ASN A 180 15.47 -3.24 16.21
C ASN A 180 15.92 -1.86 16.74
N ASN A 181 17.14 -1.44 16.39
CA ASN A 181 17.63 -0.10 16.73
C ASN A 181 16.81 1.01 16.06
N SER A 182 16.38 0.81 14.81
CA SER A 182 15.58 1.79 14.08
C SER A 182 14.16 1.97 14.65
N ILE A 183 13.58 0.91 15.24
CA ILE A 183 12.27 0.96 15.90
C ILE A 183 12.38 1.62 17.28
N ASN A 184 13.46 1.35 18.03
CA ASN A 184 13.64 1.88 19.39
C ASN A 184 14.18 3.31 19.43
N ARG A 185 14.73 3.82 18.33
CA ARG A 185 15.13 5.22 18.19
C ARG A 185 13.89 6.12 18.13
N ARG A 186 13.47 6.62 19.29
CA ARG A 186 12.50 7.71 19.44
C ARG A 186 13.10 9.05 19.04
#